data_AF-A0A973FYN1-F1
#
_entry.id   AF-A0A973FYN1-F1
#
_cell.length_a   1.000
_cell.length_b   1.000
_cell.length_c   1.000
_cell.angle_alpha   90.00
_cell.angle_beta   90.00
_cell.angle_gamma   90.00
#
_symmetry.space_group_name_H-M   'P 1'
#
loop_
_entity.id
_entity.type
_entity.pdbx_description
1 polymer ?
#
loop_
_entity_poly.entity_id
_entity_poly.type
_entity_poly.pdbx_seq_one_letter_code
_entity_poly.pdbx_strand_id
1 'polypeptide(L)'
;MEQTITQKILARAANRKFVEAGENVWLNVDILLTHDVCGPPTFDIFKEEFGPDAKVWDPEKVVVLPDHYIFTANEHAHRNI
;
A
#
# COMPACT_ATOMS: atom_id res chain seq x y z
N MET A 1 -14.24 26.50 7.90
CA MET A 1 -12.99 26.08 8.55
C MET A 1 -11.96 25.84 7.49
N GLU A 2 -10.74 26.32 7.68
CA GLU A 2 -9.64 26.04 6.75
C GLU A 2 -9.17 24.59 6.90
N GLN A 3 -8.80 23.95 5.79
CA GLN A 3 -8.22 22.60 5.78
C GLN A 3 -6.72 22.67 5.55
N THR A 4 -5.98 21.82 6.26
CA THR A 4 -4.57 21.53 5.98
C THR A 4 -4.41 20.84 4.62
N ILE A 5 -3.18 20.78 4.09
CA ILE A 5 -2.90 20.04 2.85
C ILE A 5 -3.26 18.55 2.97
N THR A 6 -2.96 17.92 4.11
CA THR A 6 -3.31 16.51 4.38
C THR A 6 -4.82 16.30 4.32
N GLN A 7 -5.61 17.16 4.97
CA GLN A 7 -7.06 17.09 4.93
C GLN A 7 -7.61 17.29 3.51
N LYS A 8 -7.01 18.17 2.70
CA LYS A 8 -7.40 18.34 1.29
C LYS A 8 -7.14 17.09 0.45
N ILE A 9 -5.99 16.43 0.64
CA ILE A 9 -5.64 15.18 -0.05
C ILE A 9 -6.62 14.07 0.33
N LEU A 10 -6.85 13.88 1.63
CA LEU A 10 -7.79 12.87 2.14
C LEU A 10 -9.23 13.16 1.71
N ALA A 11 -9.69 14.41 1.76
CA ALA A 11 -11.00 14.80 1.28
C ALA A 11 -11.17 14.49 -0.21
N ARG A 12 -10.17 14.82 -1.03
CA ARG A 12 -10.16 14.48 -2.47
C ARG A 12 -10.24 12.97 -2.69
N ALA A 13 -9.38 12.18 -2.02
CA ALA A 13 -9.35 10.72 -2.17
C ALA A 13 -10.63 10.05 -1.63
N ALA A 14 -11.32 10.67 -0.67
CA ALA A 14 -12.62 10.26 -0.16
C ALA A 14 -13.81 10.74 -1.01
N ASN A 15 -13.58 11.50 -2.09
CA ASN A 15 -14.62 12.20 -2.86
C ASN A 15 -15.53 13.09 -1.98
N ARG A 16 -14.94 13.80 -1.01
CA ARG A 16 -15.61 14.69 -0.06
C ARG A 16 -15.10 16.13 -0.22
N LYS A 17 -15.95 17.10 0.11
CA LYS A 17 -15.56 18.53 0.12
C LYS A 17 -14.73 18.93 1.34
N PHE A 18 -14.88 18.18 2.45
CA PHE A 18 -14.24 18.48 3.71
C PHE A 18 -14.08 17.20 4.53
N VAL A 19 -12.97 17.14 5.28
CA VAL A 19 -12.70 16.16 6.33
C VAL A 19 -12.10 16.85 7.55
N GLU A 20 -12.38 16.31 8.73
CA GLU A 20 -11.96 16.78 10.05
C GLU A 20 -10.97 15.81 10.70
N ALA A 21 -10.10 16.31 11.56
CA ALA A 21 -9.19 15.45 12.31
C ALA A 21 -9.97 14.58 13.31
N GLY A 22 -9.66 13.28 13.36
CA GLY A 22 -10.29 12.33 14.28
C GLY A 22 -11.48 11.55 13.71
N GLU A 23 -11.91 11.83 12.48
CA GLU A 23 -12.92 11.00 11.81
C GLU A 23 -12.27 9.83 11.04
N ASN A 24 -13.05 8.76 10.83
CA ASN A 24 -12.69 7.68 9.91
C ASN A 24 -13.21 7.99 8.51
N VAL A 25 -12.36 7.81 7.49
CA VAL A 25 -12.72 8.06 6.09
C VAL A 25 -12.36 6.86 5.22
N TRP A 26 -13.21 6.58 4.24
CA TRP A 26 -12.91 5.65 3.16
C TRP A 26 -12.26 6.40 2.01
N LEU A 27 -11.16 5.87 1.50
CA LEU A 27 -10.36 6.50 0.46
C LEU A 27 -10.29 5.60 -0.77
N ASN A 28 -10.31 6.21 -1.95
CA ASN A 28 -9.85 5.55 -3.16
C ASN A 28 -8.33 5.66 -3.23
N VAL A 29 -7.63 4.54 -3.06
CA VAL A 29 -6.15 4.50 -3.05
C VAL A 29 -5.62 4.62 -4.47
N ASP A 30 -4.65 5.52 -4.67
CA ASP A 30 -4.04 5.73 -5.99
C ASP A 30 -2.98 4.67 -6.32
N ILE A 31 -2.11 4.30 -5.35
CA ILE A 31 -1.06 3.29 -5.49
C ILE A 31 -0.92 2.51 -4.17
N LEU A 32 -0.82 1.18 -4.25
CA LEU A 32 -0.36 0.34 -3.16
C LEU A 32 1.03 -0.19 -3.50
N LEU A 33 2.00 0.10 -2.64
CA LEU A 33 3.35 -0.45 -2.73
C LEU A 33 3.56 -1.46 -1.62
N THR A 34 4.13 -2.61 -1.97
CA THR A 34 4.67 -3.58 -1.02
C THR A 34 6.04 -4.07 -1.50
N HIS A 35 6.72 -4.83 -0.67
CA HIS A 35 8.04 -5.38 -0.93
C HIS A 35 8.13 -6.84 -0.52
N ASP A 36 9.22 -7.48 -0.86
CA ASP A 36 9.51 -8.91 -0.67
C ASP A 36 9.44 -9.42 0.79
N VAL A 37 9.57 -8.56 1.80
CA VAL A 37 9.38 -8.95 3.21
C VAL A 37 7.90 -8.99 3.60
N CYS A 38 7.12 -7.96 3.23
CA CYS A 38 5.73 -7.81 3.68
C CYS A 38 4.71 -8.41 2.70
N GLY A 39 5.06 -8.48 1.42
CA GLY A 39 4.19 -8.91 0.32
C GLY A 39 3.72 -10.35 0.46
N PRO A 40 4.62 -11.35 0.46
CA PRO A 40 4.24 -12.76 0.49
C PRO A 40 3.22 -13.14 1.58
N PRO A 41 3.43 -12.84 2.87
CA PRO A 41 2.45 -13.18 3.90
C PRO A 41 1.12 -12.43 3.73
N THR A 42 1.15 -11.18 3.25
CA THR A 42 -0.06 -10.40 2.95
C THR A 42 -0.86 -11.03 1.81
N PHE A 43 -0.19 -11.59 0.80
CA PHE A 43 -0.85 -12.23 -0.35
C PHE A 43 -1.55 -13.52 0.06
N ASP A 44 -0.95 -14.29 0.96
CA ASP A 44 -1.54 -15.51 1.51
C ASP A 44 -2.80 -15.20 2.32
N ILE A 45 -2.72 -14.22 3.23
CA ILE A 45 -3.88 -13.75 4.00
C ILE A 45 -4.97 -13.22 3.06
N PHE A 46 -4.61 -12.44 2.04
CA PHE A 46 -5.59 -11.93 1.07
C PHE A 46 -6.34 -13.07 0.35
N LYS A 47 -5.64 -14.15 -0.03
CA LYS A 47 -6.31 -15.32 -0.64
C LYS A 47 -7.11 -16.14 0.37
N GLU A 48 -6.69 -16.21 1.62
CA GLU A 48 -7.43 -16.86 2.70
C GLU A 48 -8.77 -16.15 2.94
N GLU A 49 -8.75 -14.82 3.05
CA GLU A 49 -9.92 -14.00 3.37
C GLU A 49 -10.85 -13.78 2.18
N PHE A 50 -10.32 -13.67 0.95
CA PHE A 50 -11.09 -13.29 -0.24
C PHE A 50 -11.19 -14.40 -1.31
N GLY A 51 -10.54 -15.55 -1.09
CA GLY A 51 -10.58 -16.73 -1.94
C GLY A 51 -9.36 -16.89 -2.88
N PRO A 52 -9.11 -18.11 -3.39
CA PRO A 52 -7.92 -18.42 -4.20
C PRO A 52 -7.89 -17.66 -5.54
N ASP A 53 -9.05 -17.30 -6.07
CA ASP A 53 -9.22 -16.54 -7.32
C ASP A 53 -9.35 -15.02 -7.09
N ALA A 54 -9.11 -14.54 -5.86
CA ALA A 54 -9.18 -13.13 -5.53
C ALA A 54 -8.21 -12.31 -6.38
N LYS A 55 -8.68 -11.17 -6.89
CA LYS A 55 -7.90 -10.24 -7.70
C LYS A 55 -7.77 -8.91 -6.99
N VAL A 56 -6.60 -8.28 -7.15
CA VAL A 56 -6.42 -6.89 -6.75
C VAL A 56 -7.37 -5.98 -7.53
N TRP A 57 -7.72 -4.83 -6.95
CA TRP A 57 -8.70 -3.92 -7.55
C TRP A 57 -8.22 -3.32 -8.89
N ASP A 58 -6.91 -3.09 -9.01
CA ASP A 58 -6.27 -2.56 -10.21
C ASP A 58 -4.78 -2.97 -10.23
N PRO A 59 -4.35 -3.87 -11.15
CA PRO A 59 -2.98 -4.33 -11.20
C PRO A 59 -1.98 -3.26 -11.65
N GLU A 60 -2.43 -2.21 -12.36
CA GLU A 60 -1.55 -1.08 -12.74
C GLU A 60 -1.23 -0.17 -11.55
N LYS A 61 -1.97 -0.30 -10.46
CA LYS A 61 -1.81 0.47 -9.22
C LYS A 61 -1.14 -0.30 -8.08
N VAL A 62 -0.74 -1.54 -8.33
CA VAL A 62 -0.05 -2.38 -7.36
C VAL A 62 1.42 -2.51 -7.75
N VAL A 63 2.30 -1.98 -6.90
CA VAL A 63 3.75 -2.04 -7.08
C VAL A 63 4.32 -3.05 -6.09
N VAL A 64 5.05 -4.04 -6.60
CA VAL A 64 5.81 -5.00 -5.78
C VAL A 64 7.28 -4.78 -6.06
N LEU A 65 8.03 -4.32 -5.05
CA LEU A 65 9.46 -4.00 -5.18
C LEU A 65 10.31 -5.01 -4.40
N PRO A 66 11.13 -5.84 -5.07
CA PRO A 66 12.11 -6.68 -4.40
C PRO A 66 13.40 -5.90 -4.14
N ASP A 67 13.54 -5.37 -2.93
CA ASP A 67 14.70 -4.56 -2.53
C ASP A 67 15.39 -5.05 -1.25
N HIS A 68 14.72 -5.86 -0.41
CA HIS A 68 15.33 -6.38 0.80
C HIS A 68 16.17 -7.61 0.48
N TYR A 69 15.57 -8.68 -0.04
CA TYR A 69 16.20 -9.97 -0.37
C TYR A 69 16.96 -9.97 -1.70
N ILE A 70 17.83 -8.97 -1.88
CA ILE A 70 18.72 -8.88 -3.04
C ILE A 70 19.89 -9.87 -2.93
N PHE A 71 20.10 -10.63 -4.00
CA PHE A 71 21.31 -11.44 -4.18
C PHE A 71 22.37 -10.58 -4.87
N THR A 72 23.43 -10.23 -4.15
CA THR A 72 24.44 -9.28 -4.65
C THR A 72 25.82 -9.60 -4.13
N ALA A 73 26.83 -9.67 -5.00
CA ALA A 73 28.22 -9.90 -4.57
C ALA A 73 28.79 -8.77 -3.66
N ASN A 74 28.07 -7.66 -3.50
CA ASN A 74 28.47 -6.54 -2.65
C ASN A 74 28.20 -6.86 -1.16
N GLU A 75 29.26 -7.03 -0.37
CA GLU A 75 29.19 -7.36 1.06
C GLU A 75 28.38 -6.37 1.90
N HIS A 76 28.35 -5.09 1.54
CA HIS A 76 27.57 -4.08 2.28
C HIS A 76 26.07 -4.14 1.97
N ALA A 77 25.71 -4.73 0.83
CA ALA A 77 24.34 -4.93 0.37
C ALA A 77 23.83 -6.36 0.66
N HIS A 78 24.73 -7.29 1.02
CA HIS A 78 24.42 -8.59 1.63
C HIS A 78 24.00 -8.45 3.10
N ARG A 79 22.94 -7.67 3.38
CA ARG A 79 22.32 -7.61 4.73
C ARG A 79 21.20 -8.61 4.93
N ASN A 80 20.96 -9.48 3.94
CA ASN A 80 20.07 -10.61 4.03
C ASN A 80 20.75 -11.75 4.78
N ILE A 81 20.89 -11.57 6.09
CA ILE A 81 21.18 -12.64 7.05
C ILE A 81 19.98 -12.76 7.97
#